data_AF-A0A5E4USI0-F1
#
_entry.id   AF-A0A5E4USI0-F1
#
_cell.length_a   1.000
_cell.length_b   1.000
_cell.length_c   1.000
_cell.angle_alpha   90.00
_cell.angle_beta   90.00
_cell.angle_gamma   90.00
#
_symmetry.space_group_name_H-M   'P 1'
#
loop_
_entity.id
_entity.type
_entity.pdbx_description
1 polymer ?
#
loop_
_entity_poly.entity_id
_entity_poly.type
_entity_poly.pdbx_seq_one_letter_code
_entity_poly.pdbx_strand_id
1 'polypeptide(L)'
;MHILRSILLCLLIAQIVASSAAPRSTHSEVAAQARQGLLDALAERPRDPVIDGTDDISLALVSDAWSRTWRSQAVAVAPQVSSGHAMLASGLQLVAQDNETLRSAHTVTLAPEATAMARFTQALDAIGQRYGPAERDIVTLAPEYADTTR
;
A
#
# COMPACT_ATOMS: atom_id res chain seq x y z
N MET A 1 -18.03 0.04 16.19
CA MET A 1 -17.82 -1.36 16.65
C MET A 1 -18.40 -2.45 15.72
N HIS A 2 -19.06 -2.11 14.60
CA HIS A 2 -19.60 -3.10 13.65
C HIS A 2 -18.57 -3.61 12.62
N ILE A 3 -17.57 -2.78 12.28
CA ILE A 3 -16.55 -3.08 11.25
C ILE A 3 -15.60 -4.20 11.69
N LEU A 4 -15.18 -4.19 12.97
CA LEU A 4 -14.32 -5.24 13.53
C LEU A 4 -15.04 -6.60 13.58
N ARG A 5 -16.38 -6.61 13.74
CA ARG A 5 -17.19 -7.82 13.74
C ARG A 5 -17.36 -8.42 12.35
N SER A 6 -17.50 -7.60 11.31
CA SER A 6 -17.56 -8.08 9.92
C SER A 6 -16.23 -8.65 9.42
N ILE A 7 -15.10 -8.03 9.77
CA ILE A 7 -13.76 -8.54 9.41
C ILE A 7 -13.49 -9.87 10.11
N LEU A 8 -13.82 -9.96 11.41
CA LEU A 8 -13.68 -11.21 12.17
C LEU A 8 -14.61 -12.31 11.64
N LEU A 9 -15.83 -11.97 11.20
CA LEU A 9 -16.78 -12.93 10.62
C LEU A 9 -16.34 -13.42 9.24
N CYS A 10 -15.81 -12.54 8.37
CA CYS A 10 -15.24 -12.95 7.08
C CYS A 10 -14.02 -13.86 7.25
N LEU A 11 -13.13 -13.54 8.22
CA LEU A 11 -11.99 -14.40 8.55
C LEU A 11 -12.46 -15.75 9.12
N LEU A 12 -13.47 -15.76 9.99
CA LEU A 12 -14.01 -17.00 10.56
C LEU A 12 -14.68 -17.90 9.51
N ILE A 13 -15.46 -17.32 8.59
CA ILE A 13 -16.13 -18.05 7.50
C ILE A 13 -15.09 -18.61 6.52
N ALA A 14 -14.05 -17.84 6.18
CA ALA A 14 -12.97 -18.32 5.33
C ALA A 14 -12.21 -19.51 5.96
N GLN A 15 -12.01 -19.50 7.29
CA GLN A 15 -11.37 -20.60 8.02
C GLN A 15 -12.28 -21.85 8.10
N ILE A 16 -13.60 -21.68 8.29
CA ILE A 16 -14.55 -22.81 8.33
C ILE A 16 -14.68 -23.48 6.96
N VAL A 17 -14.75 -22.70 5.87
CA VAL A 17 -14.82 -23.22 4.50
C VAL A 17 -13.52 -23.95 4.14
N ALA A 18 -12.35 -23.39 4.48
CA ALA A 18 -11.06 -24.03 4.26
C ALA A 18 -10.87 -25.33 5.08
N SER A 19 -11.48 -25.43 6.26
CA SER A 19 -11.38 -26.61 7.12
C SER A 19 -12.33 -27.75 6.74
N SER A 20 -13.31 -27.52 5.86
CA SER A 20 -14.32 -28.53 5.50
C SER A 20 -13.94 -29.41 4.31
N ALA A 21 -12.86 -29.11 3.59
CA ALA A 21 -12.53 -29.75 2.32
C ALA A 21 -11.03 -30.02 2.11
N ALA A 22 -10.34 -30.69 3.05
CA ALA A 22 -9.04 -31.33 2.77
C ALA A 22 -8.57 -32.20 3.95
N PRO A 23 -7.83 -33.30 3.68
CA PRO A 23 -7.27 -34.17 4.72
C PRO A 23 -6.22 -33.42 5.55
N ARG A 24 -5.92 -33.94 6.75
CA ARG A 24 -4.94 -33.40 7.72
C ARG A 24 -3.68 -32.89 7.03
N SER A 25 -3.63 -31.58 6.78
CA SER A 25 -2.47 -30.90 6.24
C SER A 25 -1.35 -30.92 7.27
N THR A 26 -0.14 -31.18 6.82
CA THR A 26 1.01 -31.21 7.72
C THR A 26 1.36 -29.78 8.15
N HIS A 27 1.89 -29.59 9.35
CA HIS A 27 2.25 -28.26 9.89
C HIS A 27 3.19 -27.46 8.96
N SER A 28 3.94 -28.15 8.09
CA SER A 28 4.81 -27.56 7.06
C SER A 28 4.03 -26.88 5.93
N GLU A 29 2.88 -27.43 5.51
CA GLU A 29 2.06 -26.87 4.43
C GLU A 29 1.35 -25.59 4.88
N VAL A 30 0.87 -25.57 6.13
CA VAL A 30 0.25 -24.37 6.73
C VAL A 30 1.28 -23.23 6.84
N ALA A 31 2.51 -23.54 7.26
CA ALA A 31 3.59 -22.54 7.31
C ALA A 31 3.98 -22.03 5.91
N ALA A 32 4.01 -22.91 4.90
CA ALA A 32 4.28 -22.51 3.52
C ALA A 32 3.17 -21.62 2.95
N GLN A 33 1.90 -21.96 3.19
CA GLN A 33 0.75 -21.17 2.77
C GLN A 33 0.71 -19.81 3.48
N ALA A 34 0.99 -19.76 4.78
CA ALA A 34 1.08 -18.50 5.53
C ALA A 34 2.23 -17.62 5.02
N ARG A 35 3.38 -18.22 4.67
CA ARG A 35 4.50 -17.51 4.06
C ARG A 35 4.14 -16.98 2.68
N GLN A 36 3.46 -17.77 1.85
CA GLN A 36 3.02 -17.33 0.53
C GLN A 36 2.00 -16.20 0.65
N GLY A 37 1.00 -16.33 1.52
CA GLY A 37 0.03 -15.27 1.79
C GLY A 37 0.67 -13.98 2.32
N LEU A 38 1.73 -14.09 3.15
CA LEU A 38 2.53 -12.94 3.57
C LEU A 38 3.24 -12.29 2.38
N LEU A 39 3.87 -13.10 1.51
CA LEU A 39 4.60 -12.58 0.33
C LEU A 39 3.66 -11.92 -0.67
N ASP A 40 2.48 -12.49 -0.88
CA ASP A 40 1.43 -11.96 -1.74
C ASP A 40 0.90 -10.64 -1.17
N ALA A 41 0.58 -10.59 0.13
CA ALA A 41 0.15 -9.38 0.81
C ALA A 41 1.25 -8.28 0.80
N LEU A 42 2.52 -8.67 0.93
CA LEU A 42 3.65 -7.74 0.79
C LEU A 42 3.79 -7.26 -0.66
N ALA A 43 3.51 -8.10 -1.66
CA ALA A 43 3.55 -7.72 -3.08
C ALA A 43 2.43 -6.76 -3.50
N GLU A 44 1.35 -6.73 -2.73
CA GLU A 44 0.27 -5.77 -2.87
C GLU A 44 0.56 -4.42 -2.22
N ARG A 45 1.69 -4.25 -1.50
CA ARG A 45 2.08 -2.97 -0.87
C ARG A 45 2.92 -2.13 -1.84
N PRO A 46 2.49 -0.93 -2.22
CA PRO A 46 3.31 0.04 -2.92
C PRO A 46 4.40 0.58 -1.99
N ARG A 47 5.61 0.73 -2.50
CA ARG A 47 6.71 1.40 -1.81
C ARG A 47 7.24 2.55 -2.64
N ASP A 48 7.42 3.70 -2.01
CA ASP A 48 8.00 4.90 -2.61
C ASP A 48 9.47 4.99 -2.18
N PRO A 49 10.46 4.90 -3.08
CA PRO A 49 11.84 5.14 -2.74
C PRO A 49 12.03 6.63 -2.44
N VAL A 50 12.47 6.93 -1.23
CA VAL A 50 12.73 8.29 -0.76
C VAL A 50 14.23 8.48 -0.60
N ILE A 51 14.72 9.58 -1.18
CA ILE A 51 16.08 10.09 -0.98
C ILE A 51 16.01 11.50 -0.40
N ASP A 52 17.13 12.00 0.10
CA ASP A 52 17.20 13.39 0.57
C ASP A 52 16.82 14.36 -0.56
N GLY A 53 15.98 15.36 -0.23
CA GLY A 53 15.42 16.32 -1.16
C GLY A 53 14.19 15.85 -1.94
N THR A 54 13.57 14.72 -1.55
CA THR A 54 12.29 14.29 -2.14
C THR A 54 11.19 15.32 -1.87
N ASP A 55 10.40 15.65 -2.90
CA ASP A 55 9.28 16.60 -2.79
C ASP A 55 8.16 16.07 -1.89
N ASP A 56 7.92 16.78 -0.79
CA ASP A 56 6.99 16.40 0.27
C ASP A 56 5.55 16.22 -0.24
N ILE A 57 5.10 17.16 -1.08
CA ILE A 57 3.71 17.21 -1.57
C ILE A 57 3.46 16.04 -2.51
N SER A 58 4.39 15.78 -3.43
CA SER A 58 4.31 14.64 -4.33
C SER A 58 4.29 13.32 -3.59
N LEU A 59 5.17 13.14 -2.60
CA LEU A 59 5.21 11.95 -1.77
C LEU A 59 3.87 11.75 -1.06
N ALA A 60 3.34 12.79 -0.42
CA ALA A 60 2.06 12.73 0.28
C ALA A 60 0.89 12.39 -0.65
N LEU A 61 0.78 13.03 -1.82
CA LEU A 61 -0.32 12.79 -2.77
C LEU A 61 -0.28 11.37 -3.36
N VAL A 62 0.91 10.88 -3.72
CA VAL A 62 1.06 9.53 -4.28
C VAL A 62 0.75 8.48 -3.20
N SER A 63 1.33 8.63 -2.01
CA SER A 63 1.06 7.73 -0.88
C SER A 63 -0.42 7.72 -0.46
N ASP A 64 -1.09 8.89 -0.46
CA ASP A 64 -2.54 9.02 -0.19
C ASP A 64 -3.38 8.28 -1.24
N ALA A 65 -3.10 8.47 -2.54
CA ALA A 65 -3.82 7.80 -3.62
C ALA A 65 -3.75 6.26 -3.49
N TRP A 66 -2.57 5.71 -3.24
CA TRP A 66 -2.37 4.27 -3.07
C TRP A 66 -3.04 3.72 -1.81
N SER A 67 -3.03 4.48 -0.70
CA SER A 67 -3.68 4.09 0.54
C SER A 67 -5.21 4.04 0.42
N ARG A 68 -5.78 4.82 -0.51
CA ARG A 68 -7.21 4.82 -0.86
C ARG A 68 -7.62 3.72 -1.83
N THR A 69 -6.79 2.71 -2.06
CA THR A 69 -7.26 1.48 -2.72
C THR A 69 -7.83 0.48 -1.72
N TRP A 70 -7.67 0.74 -0.41
CA TRP A 70 -8.05 -0.12 0.74
C TRP A 70 -7.52 -1.56 0.70
N ARG A 71 -6.74 -1.89 -0.33
CA ARG A 71 -6.08 -3.18 -0.60
C ARG A 71 -4.56 -3.07 -0.47
N SER A 72 -4.05 -1.84 -0.45
CA SER A 72 -2.64 -1.53 -0.41
C SER A 72 -2.33 -0.57 0.74
N GLN A 73 -1.15 -0.73 1.33
CA GLN A 73 -0.57 0.26 2.23
C GLN A 73 0.69 0.82 1.58
N ALA A 74 0.72 2.14 1.38
CA ALA A 74 1.92 2.83 0.90
C ALA A 74 2.96 2.95 2.01
N VAL A 75 4.22 2.63 1.70
CA VAL A 75 5.34 2.73 2.64
C VAL A 75 6.54 3.41 1.99
N ALA A 76 7.17 4.34 2.69
CA ALA A 76 8.43 4.93 2.24
C ALA A 76 9.60 3.99 2.54
N VAL A 77 10.48 3.81 1.56
CA VAL A 77 11.73 3.05 1.72
C VAL A 77 12.93 3.92 1.37
N ALA A 78 13.99 3.85 2.16
CA ALA A 78 15.22 4.60 1.90
C ALA A 78 16.30 3.63 1.40
N PRO A 79 16.49 3.46 0.08
CA PRO A 79 17.43 2.48 -0.46
C PRO A 79 18.91 2.81 -0.18
N GLN A 80 19.23 4.04 0.22
CA GLN A 80 20.61 4.53 0.37
C GLN A 80 20.92 5.16 1.73
N VAL A 81 19.94 5.29 2.63
CA VAL A 81 20.17 5.97 3.92
C VAL A 81 20.35 4.95 5.03
N SER A 82 21.58 4.79 5.49
CA SER A 82 21.98 3.83 6.54
C SER A 82 21.30 4.04 7.90
N SER A 83 20.61 5.18 8.10
CA SER A 83 19.93 5.51 9.36
C SER A 83 18.42 5.26 9.32
N GLY A 84 17.83 4.86 8.18
CA GLY A 84 16.37 4.71 8.07
C GLY A 84 15.59 6.04 8.12
N HIS A 85 16.28 7.16 7.93
CA HIS A 85 15.67 8.49 7.88
C HIS A 85 15.97 9.16 6.53
N ALA A 86 15.09 10.01 6.02
CA ALA A 86 15.36 10.82 4.82
C ALA A 86 14.89 12.27 5.07
N MET A 87 15.68 13.25 4.64
CA MET A 87 15.33 14.66 4.71
C MET A 87 14.55 15.07 3.47
N LEU A 88 13.30 15.48 3.60
CA LEU A 88 12.48 15.95 2.49
C LEU A 88 12.89 17.36 2.04
N ALA A 89 12.43 17.79 0.86
CA ALA A 89 12.77 19.08 0.28
C ALA A 89 12.40 20.28 1.19
N SER A 90 11.33 20.14 1.97
CA SER A 90 10.91 21.14 2.96
C SER A 90 11.80 21.23 4.20
N GLY A 91 12.68 20.24 4.42
CA GLY A 91 13.44 20.07 5.67
C GLY A 91 12.73 19.21 6.73
N LEU A 92 11.61 18.56 6.40
CA LEU A 92 11.01 17.53 7.25
C LEU A 92 11.81 16.24 7.23
N GLN A 93 11.95 15.59 8.38
CA GLN A 93 12.59 14.27 8.46
C GLN A 93 11.54 13.16 8.39
N LEU A 94 11.65 12.31 7.39
CA LEU A 94 10.83 11.11 7.22
C LEU A 94 11.54 9.91 7.84
N VAL A 95 10.82 9.08 8.58
CA VAL A 95 11.29 7.75 9.00
C VAL A 95 10.85 6.75 7.94
N ALA A 96 11.81 6.14 7.25
CA ALA A 96 11.60 5.15 6.21
C ALA A 96 11.74 3.73 6.77
N GLN A 97 11.09 2.76 6.13
CA GLN A 97 11.25 1.35 6.49
C GLN A 97 12.44 0.71 5.80
N ASP A 98 12.99 -0.31 6.44
CA ASP A 98 14.10 -1.11 5.90
C ASP A 98 13.66 -1.87 4.65
N ASN A 99 14.39 -1.64 3.55
CA ASN A 99 14.13 -2.22 2.23
C ASN A 99 14.10 -3.76 2.24
N GLU A 100 14.86 -4.39 3.14
CA GLU A 100 14.96 -5.84 3.29
C GLU A 100 13.63 -6.51 3.68
N THR A 101 12.74 -5.79 4.38
CA THR A 101 11.44 -6.32 4.81
C THR A 101 10.38 -6.30 3.72
N LEU A 102 10.63 -5.60 2.61
CA LEU A 102 9.64 -5.26 1.58
C LEU A 102 10.06 -5.74 0.19
N ARG A 103 10.92 -6.76 0.06
CA ARG A 103 11.48 -7.17 -1.25
C ARG A 103 10.42 -7.50 -2.32
N SER A 104 9.26 -8.05 -1.95
CA SER A 104 8.18 -8.37 -2.88
C SER A 104 7.26 -7.19 -3.21
N ALA A 105 7.34 -6.08 -2.48
CA ALA A 105 6.48 -4.90 -2.64
C ALA A 105 6.64 -4.22 -4.01
N HIS A 106 5.52 -3.73 -4.53
CA HIS A 106 5.50 -2.97 -5.78
C HIS A 106 6.20 -1.63 -5.60
N THR A 107 7.20 -1.31 -6.44
CA THR A 107 7.91 -0.04 -6.33
C THR A 107 7.21 1.02 -7.18
N VAL A 108 6.91 2.16 -6.57
CA VAL A 108 6.38 3.35 -7.22
C VAL A 108 7.49 4.40 -7.22
N THR A 109 7.97 4.78 -8.40
CA THR A 109 9.07 5.73 -8.51
C THR A 109 8.53 7.14 -8.74
N LEU A 110 8.92 8.09 -7.89
CA LEU A 110 8.63 9.51 -8.12
C LEU A 110 9.60 10.06 -9.17
N ALA A 111 9.11 10.28 -10.40
CA ALA A 111 9.94 10.84 -11.47
C ALA A 111 10.45 12.25 -11.08
N PRO A 112 11.75 12.58 -11.21
CA PRO A 112 12.35 13.77 -10.59
C PRO A 112 11.84 15.13 -11.11
N GLU A 113 11.37 15.22 -12.36
CA GLU A 113 11.00 16.50 -12.99
C GLU A 113 9.49 16.69 -13.23
N ALA A 114 8.64 16.02 -12.46
CA ALA A 114 7.19 16.18 -12.56
C ALA A 114 6.65 17.13 -11.48
N THR A 115 5.52 17.78 -11.73
CA THR A 115 4.77 18.49 -10.68
C THR A 115 4.05 17.49 -9.79
N ALA A 116 3.67 17.89 -8.57
CA ALA A 116 2.94 17.02 -7.66
C ALA A 116 1.62 16.49 -8.26
N MET A 117 0.88 17.34 -8.99
CA MET A 117 -0.35 16.93 -9.67
C MET A 117 -0.09 15.96 -10.83
N ALA A 118 0.98 16.16 -11.60
CA ALA A 118 1.36 15.21 -12.65
C ALA A 118 1.71 13.82 -12.06
N ARG A 119 2.40 13.78 -10.93
CA ARG A 119 2.70 12.53 -10.21
C ARG A 119 1.45 11.87 -9.64
N PHE A 120 0.50 12.66 -9.12
CA PHE A 120 -0.80 12.14 -8.69
C PHE A 120 -1.57 11.49 -9.85
N THR A 121 -1.66 12.15 -11.01
CA THR A 121 -2.29 11.56 -12.21
C THR A 121 -1.60 10.27 -12.65
N GLN A 122 -0.27 10.22 -12.61
CA GLN A 122 0.48 8.99 -12.92
C GLN A 122 0.17 7.85 -11.93
N ALA A 123 0.01 8.17 -10.64
CA ALA A 123 -0.39 7.20 -9.63
C ALA A 123 -1.82 6.68 -9.91
N LEU A 124 -2.76 7.55 -10.28
CA LEU A 124 -4.11 7.17 -10.68
C LEU A 124 -4.12 6.26 -11.93
N ASP A 125 -3.28 6.58 -12.93
CA ASP A 125 -3.11 5.74 -14.11
C ASP A 125 -2.58 4.34 -13.73
N ALA A 126 -1.58 4.27 -12.86
CA ALA A 126 -1.00 3.01 -12.38
C ALA A 126 -2.00 2.18 -11.56
N ILE A 127 -2.77 2.83 -10.69
CA ILE A 127 -3.88 2.20 -9.95
C ILE A 127 -4.91 1.64 -10.93
N GLY A 128 -5.29 2.42 -11.95
CA GLY A 128 -6.24 1.98 -12.97
C GLY A 128 -5.75 0.79 -13.80
N GLN A 129 -4.46 0.77 -14.15
CA GLN A 129 -3.85 -0.37 -14.82
C GLN A 129 -3.84 -1.64 -13.96
N ARG A 130 -3.67 -1.49 -12.64
CA ARG A 130 -3.53 -2.61 -11.71
C ARG A 130 -4.86 -3.16 -11.21
N TYR A 131 -5.78 -2.30 -10.84
CA TYR A 131 -7.05 -2.66 -10.19
C TYR A 131 -8.28 -2.37 -11.06
N GLY A 132 -8.09 -1.76 -12.22
CA GLY A 132 -9.14 -1.44 -13.17
C GLY A 132 -9.63 0.01 -13.09
N PRO A 133 -10.36 0.48 -14.12
CA PRO A 133 -10.77 1.87 -14.24
C PRO A 133 -11.73 2.32 -13.12
N ALA A 134 -12.61 1.43 -12.64
CA ALA A 134 -13.53 1.75 -11.55
C ALA A 134 -12.81 2.13 -10.24
N GLU A 135 -11.71 1.44 -9.91
CA GLU A 135 -10.93 1.74 -8.71
C GLU A 135 -10.23 3.10 -8.84
N ARG A 136 -9.65 3.39 -10.01
CA ARG A 136 -9.08 4.71 -10.33
C ARG A 136 -10.10 5.83 -10.12
N ASP A 137 -11.32 5.66 -10.64
CA ASP A 137 -12.34 6.71 -10.57
C ASP A 137 -12.77 6.96 -9.11
N ILE A 138 -12.91 5.90 -8.30
CA ILE A 138 -13.18 6.02 -6.86
C ILE A 138 -12.07 6.79 -6.14
N VAL A 139 -10.80 6.42 -6.37
CA VAL A 139 -9.66 7.12 -5.74
C VAL A 139 -9.59 8.59 -6.17
N THR A 140 -9.93 8.88 -7.43
CA THR A 140 -9.98 10.24 -7.98
C THR A 140 -11.02 11.12 -7.28
N LEU A 141 -12.18 10.55 -6.93
CA LEU A 141 -13.30 11.26 -6.30
C LEU A 141 -13.19 11.34 -4.77
N ALA A 142 -12.36 10.49 -4.16
CA ALA A 142 -12.17 10.48 -2.71
C ALA A 142 -11.61 11.78 -2.06
N PRO A 143 -10.92 12.72 -2.73
CA PRO A 143 -10.57 14.00 -2.09
C PRO A 143 -11.79 14.90 -1.90
N GLU A 144 -12.90 14.64 -2.61
CA GLU A 144 -14.17 15.33 -2.42
C GLU A 144 -14.91 14.70 -1.24
N TYR A 145 -14.60 15.13 -0.02
CA TYR A 145 -15.47 14.84 1.12
C TYR A 145 -16.79 15.57 0.90
N ALA A 146 -17.88 14.82 0.75
CA ALA A 146 -19.22 15.40 0.91
C ALA A 146 -19.31 15.97 2.33
N ASP A 147 -19.54 17.28 2.44
CA ASP A 147 -19.84 17.94 3.69
C ASP A 147 -21.09 17.26 4.30
N THR A 148 -20.88 16.54 5.40
CA THR A 148 -21.97 15.86 6.12
C THR A 148 -22.66 16.78 7.12
N THR A 149 -22.36 18.08 7.08
CA THR A 149 -23.02 19.10 7.88
C THR A 149 -24.17 19.72 7.07
N ARG A 150 -25.30 19.01 6.96
CA ARG A 150 -26.57 19.59 6.54
C ARG A 150 -27.72 19.07 7.37
#